data_AF-A0A1G2ZZK6-F1
#
_entry.id   AF-A0A1G2ZZK6-F1
#
_cell.length_a   1.000
_cell.length_b   1.000
_cell.length_c   1.000
_cell.angle_alpha   90.00
_cell.angle_beta   90.00
_cell.angle_gamma   90.00
#
_symmetry.space_group_name_H-M   'P 1'
#
loop_
_entity.id
_entity.type
_entity.pdbx_description
1 polymer ?
#
loop_
_entity_poly.entity_id
_entity_poly.type
_entity_poly.pdbx_seq_one_letter_code
_entity_poly.pdbx_strand_id
1 'polypeptide(L)'
;MAQLAAAAAVDRTGKRKAITVWSIVVARQVWWLIPILLFLPGGWRLTVFIVLVLLSNVATVVATPGWFGWMADIIHERIQKRYFGTRNAAVAAATVVATMGGGLYLDVCLKSRCEAERYAIIFGVSAFCALVAVVLLRGLPPGDERKRIDGAALERLAEPLRDRPFRGLLSVFVVWNFALGVAAAFFAAHMILNLKMTFTQISLYFSSVALVGVALSRPWGIMIERFGCRPVMVVCAFGTVLIPLIWCLPTPQTIWILIPESIYAGALWAGFNLALFNVPLAYSPKEGRANYLAVFSVVTGLSFFAASIVGGLLAEGLAGSTWNVLGGTLVNYHVLFLISAALRIIAAFLFLTVREPKEKGVIPMMQFMGDALLRRMASGRQFLPWISPPAGEGKR
;
A
#
# COMPACT_ATOMS: atom_id res chain seq x y z
N MET A 1 17.68 -4.08 -1.61
CA MET A 1 19.01 -4.05 -0.98
C MET A 1 18.94 -4.51 0.47
N ALA A 2 18.19 -3.82 1.33
CA ALA A 2 18.08 -4.15 2.76
C ALA A 2 17.51 -5.56 3.06
N GLN A 3 16.49 -6.03 2.33
CA GLN A 3 15.96 -7.40 2.50
C GLN A 3 16.98 -8.49 2.18
N LEU A 4 17.82 -8.26 1.18
CA LEU A 4 18.87 -9.19 0.75
C LEU A 4 20.03 -9.21 1.75
N ALA A 5 20.42 -8.03 2.24
CA ALA A 5 21.41 -7.90 3.31
C ALA A 5 20.90 -8.55 4.61
N ALA A 6 19.61 -8.45 4.92
CA ALA A 6 18.98 -9.08 6.07
C ALA A 6 19.00 -10.61 5.97
N ALA A 7 18.61 -11.15 4.81
CA ALA A 7 18.67 -12.59 4.55
C ALA A 7 20.12 -13.10 4.68
N ALA A 8 21.08 -12.43 4.03
CA ALA A 8 22.49 -12.79 4.11
C ALA A 8 23.08 -12.65 5.54
N ALA A 9 22.65 -11.67 6.32
CA ALA A 9 23.10 -11.47 7.70
C ALA A 9 22.53 -12.54 8.65
N VAL A 10 21.27 -12.92 8.47
CA VAL A 10 20.63 -14.02 9.23
C VAL A 10 21.28 -15.35 8.87
N ASP A 11 21.53 -15.60 7.59
CA ASP A 11 22.16 -16.83 7.10
C ASP A 11 23.62 -16.97 7.58
N ARG A 12 24.37 -15.86 7.69
CA ARG A 12 25.76 -15.88 8.16
C ARG A 12 25.93 -16.06 9.67
N THR A 13 24.97 -15.62 10.48
CA THR A 13 25.13 -15.53 11.94
C THR A 13 24.34 -16.57 12.72
N GLY A 14 23.31 -17.19 12.14
CA GLY A 14 22.42 -18.15 12.81
C GLY A 14 21.51 -17.52 13.88
N LYS A 15 21.77 -16.30 14.34
CA LYS A 15 21.05 -15.62 15.43
C LYS A 15 19.85 -14.81 14.93
N ARG A 16 18.90 -15.49 14.29
CA ARG A 16 17.69 -14.90 13.69
C ARG A 16 16.91 -13.99 14.63
N LYS A 17 16.65 -14.43 15.88
CA LYS A 17 15.90 -13.66 16.88
C LYS A 17 16.63 -12.36 17.21
N ALA A 18 17.93 -12.42 17.49
CA ALA A 18 18.70 -11.24 17.89
C ALA A 18 18.72 -10.17 16.79
N ILE A 19 18.99 -10.55 15.54
CA ILE A 19 18.98 -9.62 14.40
C ILE A 19 17.59 -9.00 14.24
N THR A 20 16.55 -9.83 14.25
CA THR A 20 15.16 -9.35 14.11
C THR A 20 14.79 -8.36 15.20
N VAL A 21 15.07 -8.69 16.47
CA VAL A 21 14.76 -7.82 17.61
C VAL A 21 15.54 -6.51 17.54
N TRP A 22 16.83 -6.55 17.24
CA TRP A 22 17.65 -5.34 17.12
C TRP A 22 17.20 -4.44 15.97
N SER A 23 16.89 -5.02 14.81
CA SER A 23 16.33 -4.27 13.68
C SER A 23 14.98 -3.65 14.03
N ILE A 24 14.10 -4.34 14.77
CA ILE A 24 12.83 -3.77 15.26
C ILE A 24 13.08 -2.63 16.27
N VAL A 25 14.06 -2.78 17.17
CA VAL A 25 14.44 -1.73 18.13
C VAL A 25 14.89 -0.48 17.38
N VAL A 26 15.84 -0.61 16.46
CA VAL A 26 16.33 0.53 15.66
C VAL A 26 15.19 1.15 14.85
N ALA A 27 14.39 0.34 14.18
CA ALA A 27 13.26 0.80 13.36
C ALA A 27 12.26 1.65 14.15
N ARG A 28 12.03 1.32 15.42
CA ARG A 28 10.95 1.91 16.22
C ARG A 28 11.42 2.95 17.25
N GLN A 29 12.64 2.83 17.77
CA GLN A 29 13.14 3.75 18.80
C GLN A 29 13.83 4.99 18.22
N VAL A 30 14.18 4.97 16.93
CA VAL A 30 14.69 6.15 16.23
C VAL A 30 13.71 7.34 16.27
N TRP A 31 12.41 7.06 16.43
CA TRP A 31 11.35 8.07 16.54
C TRP A 31 11.43 8.92 17.82
N TRP A 32 12.13 8.48 18.88
CA TRP A 32 12.40 9.30 20.07
C TRP A 32 13.22 10.56 19.76
N LEU A 33 14.00 10.53 18.68
CA LEU A 33 14.81 11.65 18.26
C LEU A 33 13.95 12.78 17.64
N ILE A 34 12.74 12.49 17.17
CA ILE A 34 11.87 13.47 16.51
C ILE A 34 11.31 14.52 17.50
N PRO A 35 10.73 14.16 18.66
CA PRO A 35 10.35 15.13 19.67
C PRO A 35 11.50 16.09 20.04
N ILE A 36 12.71 15.57 20.23
CA ILE A 36 13.90 16.37 20.57
C ILE A 36 14.24 17.34 19.43
N LEU A 37 14.24 16.84 18.19
CA LEU A 37 14.55 17.61 16.99
C LEU A 37 13.59 18.78 16.76
N LEU A 38 12.31 18.61 17.09
CA LEU A 38 11.27 19.63 16.90
C LEU A 38 11.53 20.91 17.73
N PHE A 39 12.18 20.80 18.89
CA PHE A 39 12.48 21.94 19.75
C PHE A 39 13.85 22.59 19.48
N LEU A 40 14.76 21.95 18.71
CA LEU A 40 16.12 22.43 18.46
C LEU A 40 16.24 23.30 17.20
N PRO A 41 16.49 24.62 17.24
CA PRO A 41 16.51 25.46 16.03
C PRO A 41 17.60 25.03 15.03
N GLY A 42 17.27 25.00 13.73
CA GLY A 42 18.26 24.75 12.68
C GLY A 42 17.70 24.29 11.33
N GLY A 43 18.32 24.71 10.23
CA GLY A 43 17.96 24.29 8.86
C GLY A 43 18.24 22.81 8.56
N TRP A 44 19.00 22.13 9.41
CA TRP A 44 19.35 20.71 9.29
C TRP A 44 18.24 19.74 9.75
N ARG A 45 17.17 20.26 10.37
CA ARG A 45 16.04 19.46 10.89
C ARG A 45 15.43 18.54 9.83
N LEU A 46 15.17 19.08 8.64
CA LEU A 46 14.54 18.33 7.56
C LEU A 46 15.45 17.19 7.07
N THR A 47 16.75 17.47 6.91
CA THR A 47 17.75 16.47 6.51
C THR A 47 17.83 15.34 7.53
N VAL A 48 17.91 15.66 8.82
CA VAL A 48 17.93 14.64 9.88
C VAL A 48 16.62 13.87 9.91
N PHE A 49 15.46 14.53 9.79
CA PHE A 49 14.17 13.84 9.69
C PHE A 49 14.16 12.81 8.56
N ILE A 50 14.61 13.19 7.36
CA ILE A 50 14.70 12.28 6.20
C ILE A 50 15.63 11.11 6.50
N VAL A 51 16.81 11.35 7.09
CA VAL A 51 17.77 10.30 7.46
C VAL A 51 17.15 9.32 8.48
N LEU A 52 16.44 9.82 9.49
CA LEU A 52 15.78 8.99 10.50
C LEU A 52 14.65 8.15 9.90
N VAL A 53 13.86 8.72 8.99
CA VAL A 53 12.81 7.98 8.25
C VAL A 53 13.44 6.88 7.39
N LEU A 54 14.53 7.17 6.68
CA LEU A 54 15.24 6.18 5.87
C LEU A 54 15.80 5.05 6.74
N LEU A 55 16.46 5.39 7.86
CA LEU A 55 16.99 4.41 8.80
C LEU A 55 15.88 3.52 9.36
N SER A 56 14.75 4.11 9.75
CA SER A 56 13.57 3.38 10.24
C SER A 56 13.02 2.40 9.19
N ASN A 57 12.88 2.86 7.95
CA ASN A 57 12.37 2.03 6.85
C ASN A 57 13.32 0.89 6.52
N VAL A 58 14.63 1.15 6.40
CA VAL A 58 15.64 0.12 6.17
C VAL A 58 15.61 -0.94 7.27
N ALA A 59 15.61 -0.52 8.53
CA ALA A 59 15.57 -1.43 9.67
C ALA A 59 14.26 -2.26 9.71
N THR A 60 13.12 -1.66 9.35
CA THR A 60 11.82 -2.37 9.25
C THR A 60 11.86 -3.44 8.17
N VAL A 61 12.40 -3.10 7.01
CA VAL A 61 12.52 -3.99 5.86
C VAL A 61 13.47 -5.16 6.18
N VAL A 62 14.53 -4.93 6.94
CA VAL A 62 15.45 -5.97 7.44
C VAL A 62 14.76 -6.89 8.45
N ALA A 63 13.97 -6.32 9.37
CA ALA A 63 13.27 -7.09 10.40
C ALA A 63 12.18 -8.02 9.86
N THR A 64 11.55 -7.65 8.74
CA THR A 64 10.30 -8.28 8.28
C THR A 64 10.43 -9.79 7.98
N PRO A 65 11.39 -10.28 7.16
CA PRO A 65 11.53 -11.71 6.90
C PRO A 65 11.94 -12.52 8.13
N GLY A 66 12.80 -11.91 8.97
CA GLY A 66 13.23 -12.48 10.25
C GLY A 66 12.05 -12.72 11.17
N TRP A 67 11.16 -11.74 11.31
CA TRP A 67 9.96 -11.80 12.13
C TRP A 67 8.96 -12.85 11.62
N PHE A 68 8.67 -12.87 10.31
CA PHE A 68 7.64 -13.76 9.77
C PHE A 68 7.95 -15.24 10.02
N GLY A 69 9.17 -15.69 9.75
CA GLY A 69 9.46 -17.10 10.03
C GLY A 69 9.76 -17.37 11.50
N TRP A 70 10.25 -16.40 12.30
CA TRP A 70 10.37 -16.62 13.75
C TRP A 70 8.99 -16.88 14.36
N MET A 71 7.98 -16.12 13.94
CA MET A 71 6.59 -16.39 14.32
C MET A 71 6.08 -17.73 13.76
N ALA A 72 6.42 -18.09 12.52
CA ALA A 72 6.02 -19.37 11.94
C ALA A 72 6.62 -20.57 12.70
N ASP A 73 7.84 -20.44 13.23
CA ASP A 73 8.50 -21.49 14.00
C ASP A 73 7.84 -21.67 15.40
N ILE A 74 7.36 -20.60 16.03
CA ILE A 74 6.66 -20.66 17.35
C ILE A 74 5.21 -21.18 17.23
N ILE A 75 4.53 -20.84 16.13
CA ILE A 75 3.09 -21.09 16.00
C ILE A 75 2.84 -22.42 15.31
N HIS A 76 2.08 -23.31 15.97
CA HIS A 76 1.66 -24.58 15.41
C HIS A 76 0.95 -24.42 14.04
N GLU A 77 1.34 -25.24 13.06
CA GLU A 77 0.90 -25.16 11.66
C GLU A 77 -0.64 -25.12 11.51
N ARG A 78 -1.36 -25.88 12.34
CA ARG A 78 -2.85 -25.91 12.33
C ARG A 78 -3.49 -24.55 12.63
N ILE A 79 -2.88 -23.72 13.47
CA ILE A 79 -3.45 -22.44 13.92
C ILE A 79 -2.80 -21.23 13.24
N GLN A 80 -1.72 -21.39 12.47
CA GLN A 80 -1.00 -20.31 11.81
C GLN A 80 -1.92 -19.39 11.00
N LYS A 81 -2.77 -19.96 10.13
CA LYS A 81 -3.71 -19.17 9.30
C LYS A 81 -4.67 -18.34 10.13
N ARG A 82 -5.25 -18.93 11.19
CA ARG A 82 -6.18 -18.24 12.09
C ARG A 82 -5.47 -17.15 12.88
N TYR A 83 -4.27 -17.43 13.41
CA TYR A 83 -3.47 -16.46 14.15
C TYR A 83 -3.11 -15.25 13.30
N PHE A 84 -2.54 -15.46 12.10
CA PHE A 84 -2.18 -14.37 11.21
C PHE A 84 -3.40 -13.60 10.72
N GLY A 85 -4.54 -14.27 10.52
CA GLY A 85 -5.83 -13.63 10.22
C GLY A 85 -6.29 -12.68 11.34
N THR A 86 -6.39 -13.18 12.58
CA THR A 86 -6.80 -12.37 13.74
C THR A 86 -5.83 -11.24 14.02
N ARG A 87 -4.51 -11.50 13.94
CA ARG A 87 -3.48 -10.47 14.09
C ARG A 87 -3.64 -9.37 13.05
N ASN A 88 -3.78 -9.72 11.79
CA ASN A 88 -3.90 -8.72 10.72
C ASN A 88 -5.18 -7.91 10.87
N ALA A 89 -6.29 -8.52 11.31
CA ALA A 89 -7.52 -7.79 11.65
C ALA A 89 -7.32 -6.82 12.83
N ALA A 90 -6.65 -7.25 13.90
CA ALA A 90 -6.35 -6.41 15.06
C ALA A 90 -5.41 -5.25 14.70
N VAL A 91 -4.38 -5.50 13.88
CA VAL A 91 -3.48 -4.46 13.36
C VAL A 91 -4.27 -3.47 12.52
N ALA A 92 -5.14 -3.93 11.61
CA ALA A 92 -5.97 -3.04 10.79
C ALA A 92 -6.90 -2.16 11.64
N ALA A 93 -7.56 -2.74 12.64
CA ALA A 93 -8.41 -1.99 13.57
C ALA A 93 -7.60 -0.95 14.36
N ALA A 94 -6.44 -1.34 14.91
CA ALA A 94 -5.56 -0.43 15.63
C ALA A 94 -5.04 0.71 14.74
N THR A 95 -4.72 0.42 13.47
CA THR A 95 -4.32 1.45 12.49
C THR A 95 -5.44 2.45 12.26
N VAL A 96 -6.68 2.00 12.01
CA VAL A 96 -7.82 2.91 11.81
C VAL A 96 -8.05 3.79 13.04
N VAL A 97 -8.07 3.20 14.23
CA VAL A 97 -8.27 3.94 15.49
C VAL A 97 -7.14 4.95 15.72
N ALA A 98 -5.89 4.55 15.53
CA ALA A 98 -4.74 5.43 15.72
C ALA A 98 -4.70 6.58 14.70
N THR A 99 -5.00 6.29 13.42
CA THR A 99 -5.04 7.31 12.37
C THR A 99 -6.18 8.30 12.60
N MET A 100 -7.39 7.82 12.90
CA MET A 100 -8.52 8.71 13.22
C MET A 100 -8.28 9.52 14.50
N GLY A 101 -7.78 8.88 15.56
CA GLY A 101 -7.47 9.54 16.83
C GLY A 101 -6.38 10.59 16.70
N GLY A 102 -5.31 10.28 15.94
CA GLY A 102 -4.24 11.22 15.63
C GLY A 102 -4.73 12.42 14.81
N GLY A 103 -5.56 12.19 13.79
CA GLY A 103 -6.16 13.26 12.99
C GLY A 103 -7.05 14.20 13.82
N LEU A 104 -7.93 13.63 14.65
CA LEU A 104 -8.79 14.40 15.56
C LEU A 104 -7.98 15.19 16.58
N TYR A 105 -6.95 14.59 17.17
CA TYR A 105 -6.07 15.26 18.13
C TYR A 105 -5.34 16.45 17.49
N LEU A 106 -4.78 16.25 16.29
CA LEU A 106 -4.12 17.33 15.55
C LEU A 106 -5.09 18.49 15.29
N ASP A 107 -6.32 18.19 14.85
CA ASP A 107 -7.36 19.17 14.52
C ASP A 107 -7.93 19.91 15.75
N VAL A 108 -8.20 19.24 16.87
CA VAL A 108 -8.71 19.90 18.09
C VAL A 108 -7.66 20.83 18.69
N CYS A 109 -6.39 20.41 18.66
CA CYS A 109 -5.28 21.20 19.19
C CYS A 109 -4.79 22.29 18.22
N LEU A 110 -5.38 22.47 17.02
CA LEU A 110 -5.06 23.59 16.10
C LEU A 110 -5.29 24.97 16.73
N LYS A 111 -6.11 25.05 17.79
CA LYS A 111 -6.37 26.31 18.53
C LYS A 111 -5.27 26.69 19.54
N SER A 112 -4.30 25.81 19.79
CA SER A 112 -3.16 26.04 20.70
C SER A 112 -1.93 26.55 19.95
N ARG A 113 -1.11 27.40 20.58
CA ARG A 113 -0.05 28.20 19.92
C ARG A 113 1.18 27.44 19.39
N CYS A 114 1.41 26.17 19.75
CA CYS A 114 2.63 25.44 19.37
C CYS A 114 2.35 24.21 18.49
N GLU A 115 2.71 24.28 17.20
CA GLU A 115 2.59 23.13 16.29
C GLU A 115 3.57 21.99 16.64
N ALA A 116 4.78 22.34 17.07
CA ALA A 116 5.84 21.39 17.42
C ALA A 116 5.44 20.45 18.57
N GLU A 117 4.75 20.97 19.59
CA GLU A 117 4.31 20.20 20.75
C GLU A 117 3.33 19.08 20.37
N ARG A 118 2.41 19.36 19.43
CA ARG A 118 1.40 18.40 18.98
C ARG A 118 2.04 17.19 18.29
N TYR A 119 2.96 17.44 17.37
CA TYR A 119 3.71 16.37 16.72
C TYR A 119 4.62 15.63 17.69
N ALA A 120 5.26 16.34 18.62
CA ALA A 120 6.11 15.73 19.65
C ALA A 120 5.32 14.75 20.52
N ILE A 121 4.09 15.07 20.92
CA ILE A 121 3.21 14.18 21.69
C ILE A 121 2.85 12.93 20.89
N ILE A 122 2.45 13.07 19.62
CA ILE A 122 2.10 11.92 18.77
C ILE A 122 3.30 10.98 18.58
N PHE A 123 4.47 11.54 18.24
CA PHE A 123 5.69 10.75 18.07
C PHE A 123 6.15 10.12 19.39
N GLY A 124 6.02 10.84 20.51
CA GLY A 124 6.35 10.33 21.85
C GLY A 124 5.46 9.15 22.27
N VAL A 125 4.14 9.28 22.14
CA VAL A 125 3.18 8.19 22.40
C VAL A 125 3.46 7.00 21.49
N SER A 126 3.69 7.26 20.20
CA SER A 126 4.02 6.21 19.22
C SER A 126 5.31 5.46 19.59
N ALA A 127 6.37 6.20 19.96
CA ALA A 127 7.65 5.63 20.38
C ALA A 127 7.54 4.84 21.70
N PHE A 128 6.72 5.31 22.64
CA PHE A 128 6.42 4.61 23.88
C PHE A 128 5.66 3.29 23.64
N CYS A 129 4.57 3.32 22.87
CA CYS A 129 3.85 2.09 22.49
C CYS A 129 4.77 1.11 21.75
N ALA A 130 5.65 1.62 20.88
CA ALA A 130 6.68 0.85 20.21
C ALA A 130 7.67 0.21 21.20
N LEU A 131 8.08 0.92 22.25
CA LEU A 131 8.98 0.42 23.29
C LEU A 131 8.31 -0.73 24.07
N VAL A 132 7.07 -0.54 24.50
CA VAL A 132 6.28 -1.59 25.16
C VAL A 132 6.20 -2.83 24.27
N ALA A 133 5.90 -2.65 22.98
CA ALA A 133 5.85 -3.76 22.02
C ALA A 133 7.20 -4.49 21.88
N VAL A 134 8.33 -3.77 21.91
CA VAL A 134 9.68 -4.37 21.89
C VAL A 134 9.96 -5.16 23.16
N VAL A 135 9.57 -4.64 24.34
CA VAL A 135 9.75 -5.33 25.63
C VAL A 135 8.97 -6.64 25.64
N LEU A 136 7.70 -6.61 25.22
CA LEU A 136 6.86 -7.82 25.10
C LEU A 136 7.46 -8.82 24.12
N LEU A 137 7.97 -8.33 22.98
CA LEU A 137 8.55 -9.17 21.94
C LEU A 137 9.85 -9.86 22.41
N ARG A 138 10.65 -9.23 23.28
CA ARG A 138 11.87 -9.86 23.83
C ARG A 138 11.56 -11.11 24.67
N GLY A 139 10.42 -11.13 25.35
CA GLY A 139 9.96 -12.23 26.21
C GLY A 139 9.51 -13.49 25.46
N LEU A 140 9.32 -13.43 24.13
CA LEU A 140 8.96 -14.61 23.32
C LEU A 140 10.12 -15.61 23.24
N PRO A 141 9.86 -16.93 23.21
CA PRO A 141 10.92 -17.93 23.10
C PRO A 141 11.70 -17.77 21.77
N PRO A 142 13.00 -18.12 21.74
CA PRO A 142 13.68 -18.29 20.46
C PRO A 142 12.94 -19.38 19.65
N GLY A 143 12.63 -19.09 18.39
CA GLY A 143 12.17 -20.14 17.47
C GLY A 143 13.33 -21.05 17.09
N ASP A 144 13.03 -22.14 16.38
CA ASP A 144 14.05 -23.11 15.97
C ASP A 144 15.18 -22.43 15.17
N GLU A 145 16.43 -22.67 15.60
CA GLU A 145 17.60 -22.22 14.86
C GLU A 145 17.69 -23.02 13.55
N ARG A 146 17.28 -22.40 12.44
CA ARG A 146 17.44 -23.03 11.13
C ARG A 146 18.92 -23.27 10.83
N LYS A 147 19.22 -24.47 10.34
CA LYS A 147 20.55 -24.84 9.84
C LYS A 147 21.02 -23.78 8.84
N ARG A 148 22.27 -23.33 9.05
CA ARG A 148 23.03 -22.45 8.17
C ARG A 148 22.94 -22.95 6.73
N ILE A 149 22.38 -22.14 5.82
CA ILE A 149 22.45 -22.43 4.39
C ILE A 149 23.75 -21.80 3.89
N ASP A 150 24.83 -22.59 3.89
CA ASP A 150 26.10 -22.14 3.34
C ASP A 150 26.06 -22.12 1.81
N GLY A 151 26.51 -20.99 1.23
CA GLY A 151 26.95 -20.90 -0.16
C GLY A 151 25.91 -20.39 -1.18
N ALA A 152 26.35 -19.41 -1.99
CA ALA A 152 25.74 -18.93 -3.23
C ALA A 152 24.51 -17.98 -3.15
N ALA A 153 24.34 -17.22 -2.07
CA ALA A 153 23.25 -16.23 -2.00
C ALA A 153 23.37 -15.14 -3.09
N LEU A 154 24.56 -14.62 -3.40
CA LEU A 154 24.70 -13.53 -4.40
C LEU A 154 24.66 -14.03 -5.85
N GLU A 155 25.30 -15.15 -6.19
CA GLU A 155 25.30 -15.69 -7.55
C GLU A 155 23.91 -16.17 -7.99
N ARG A 156 23.11 -16.71 -7.05
CA ARG A 156 21.71 -17.10 -7.30
C ARG A 156 20.74 -15.92 -7.37
N LEU A 157 21.17 -14.68 -7.06
CA LEU A 157 20.34 -13.47 -7.28
C LEU A 157 20.33 -13.01 -8.74
N ALA A 158 21.29 -13.46 -9.55
CA ALA A 158 21.28 -13.18 -10.98
C ALA A 158 20.39 -14.15 -11.77
N GLU A 159 20.00 -15.29 -11.17
CA GLU A 159 19.18 -16.32 -11.79
C GLU A 159 17.79 -15.81 -12.24
N PRO A 160 17.03 -15.04 -11.43
CA PRO A 160 15.75 -14.47 -11.87
C PRO A 160 15.91 -13.46 -13.02
N LEU A 161 17.06 -12.78 -13.10
CA LEU A 161 17.35 -11.84 -14.18
C LEU A 161 17.73 -12.54 -15.50
N ARG A 162 17.93 -13.85 -15.49
CA ARG A 162 18.17 -14.66 -16.70
C ARG A 162 16.89 -15.34 -17.20
N ASP A 163 15.91 -15.53 -16.33
CA ASP A 163 14.63 -16.14 -16.67
C ASP A 163 13.75 -15.20 -17.53
N ARG A 164 13.47 -15.60 -18.78
CA ARG A 164 12.75 -14.76 -19.77
C ARG A 164 11.34 -14.36 -19.33
N PRO A 165 10.44 -15.27 -18.92
CA PRO A 165 9.11 -14.92 -18.42
C PRO A 165 9.17 -14.00 -17.19
N PHE A 166 10.08 -14.25 -16.24
CA PHE A 166 10.21 -13.40 -15.06
C PHE A 166 10.75 -12.00 -15.37
N ARG A 167 11.68 -11.88 -16.32
CA ARG A 167 12.14 -10.57 -16.81
C ARG A 167 11.02 -9.76 -17.45
N GLY A 168 10.18 -10.40 -18.28
CA GLY A 168 9.01 -9.75 -18.86
C GLY A 168 8.10 -9.20 -17.76
N LEU A 169 7.86 -10.00 -16.72
CA LEU A 169 7.10 -9.57 -15.54
C LEU A 169 7.75 -8.38 -14.83
N LEU A 170 9.07 -8.43 -14.58
CA LEU A 170 9.82 -7.34 -13.95
C LEU A 170 9.69 -6.05 -14.75
N SER A 171 9.87 -6.09 -16.08
CA SER A 171 9.76 -4.90 -16.93
C SER A 171 8.39 -4.22 -16.82
N VAL A 172 7.30 -4.99 -16.83
CA VAL A 172 5.95 -4.42 -16.65
C VAL A 172 5.81 -3.78 -15.28
N PHE A 173 6.32 -4.43 -14.23
CA PHE A 173 6.24 -3.89 -12.87
C PHE A 173 7.14 -2.69 -12.63
N VAL A 174 8.25 -2.53 -13.36
CA VAL A 174 9.05 -1.31 -13.38
C VAL A 174 8.22 -0.16 -13.94
N VAL A 175 7.57 -0.33 -15.10
CA VAL A 175 6.76 0.74 -15.68
C VAL A 175 5.59 1.09 -14.76
N TRP A 176 4.94 0.09 -14.18
CA TRP A 176 3.86 0.30 -13.22
C TRP A 176 4.28 1.06 -11.96
N ASN A 177 5.34 0.62 -11.28
CA ASN A 177 5.82 1.30 -10.07
C ASN A 177 6.34 2.70 -10.39
N PHE A 178 6.93 2.88 -11.57
CA PHE A 178 7.34 4.19 -12.04
C PHE A 178 6.13 5.11 -12.21
N ALA A 179 5.07 4.63 -12.86
CA ALA A 179 3.82 5.37 -13.03
C ALA A 179 3.19 5.81 -11.70
N LEU A 180 3.25 4.93 -10.68
CA LEU A 180 2.75 5.26 -9.33
C LEU A 180 3.63 6.28 -8.62
N GLY A 181 4.95 6.08 -8.64
CA GLY A 181 5.91 6.87 -7.87
C GLY A 181 5.94 8.36 -8.25
N VAL A 182 5.72 8.70 -9.52
CA VAL A 182 5.74 10.09 -10.01
C VAL A 182 4.73 10.98 -9.27
N ALA A 183 3.57 10.44 -8.91
CA ALA A 183 2.47 11.20 -8.30
C ALA A 183 2.23 10.88 -6.81
N ALA A 184 2.75 9.76 -6.31
CA ALA A 184 2.33 9.18 -5.02
C ALA A 184 2.42 10.16 -3.84
N ALA A 185 3.55 10.86 -3.68
CA ALA A 185 3.75 11.82 -2.58
C ALA A 185 2.89 13.08 -2.71
N PHE A 186 2.45 13.41 -3.93
CA PHE A 186 1.76 14.65 -4.24
C PHE A 186 0.26 14.59 -3.98
N PHE A 187 -0.34 13.41 -3.84
CA PHE A 187 -1.73 13.30 -3.39
C PHE A 187 -1.91 13.87 -1.99
N ALA A 188 -1.05 13.47 -1.04
CA ALA A 188 -1.08 13.99 0.33
C ALA A 188 -0.75 15.50 0.37
N ALA A 189 0.24 15.93 -0.40
CA ALA A 189 0.58 17.36 -0.52
C ALA A 189 -0.60 18.18 -1.09
N HIS A 190 -1.29 17.66 -2.11
CA HIS A 190 -2.44 18.30 -2.73
C HIS A 190 -3.63 18.43 -1.74
N MET A 191 -3.91 17.40 -0.94
CA MET A 191 -4.95 17.44 0.11
C MET A 191 -4.70 18.59 1.10
N ILE A 192 -3.46 18.76 1.55
CA ILE A 192 -3.12 19.76 2.58
C ILE A 192 -2.96 21.16 1.97
N LEU A 193 -2.18 21.28 0.89
CA LEU A 193 -1.78 22.59 0.35
C LEU A 193 -2.87 23.21 -0.52
N ASN A 194 -3.56 22.43 -1.35
CA ASN A 194 -4.53 22.95 -2.33
C ASN A 194 -5.96 22.79 -1.85
N LEU A 195 -6.35 21.60 -1.36
CA LEU A 195 -7.71 21.35 -0.90
C LEU A 195 -7.96 21.87 0.52
N LYS A 196 -6.89 22.24 1.25
CA LYS A 196 -6.96 22.72 2.64
C LYS A 196 -7.74 21.76 3.55
N MET A 197 -7.61 20.47 3.29
CA MET A 197 -8.30 19.45 4.07
C MET A 197 -7.75 19.41 5.50
N THR A 198 -8.64 19.18 6.46
CA THR A 198 -8.23 18.95 7.85
C THR A 198 -7.61 17.57 8.01
N PHE A 199 -6.83 17.33 9.08
CA PHE A 199 -6.21 16.03 9.30
C PHE A 199 -7.25 14.93 9.54
N THR A 200 -8.40 15.27 10.12
CA THR A 200 -9.55 14.36 10.26
C THR A 200 -10.11 13.96 8.90
N GLN A 201 -10.28 14.90 7.96
CA GLN A 201 -10.78 14.59 6.62
C GLN A 201 -9.82 13.66 5.87
N ILE A 202 -8.52 13.92 5.95
CA ILE A 202 -7.47 13.06 5.37
C ILE A 202 -7.50 11.67 6.01
N SER A 203 -7.62 11.61 7.34
CA SER A 203 -7.69 10.35 8.10
C SER A 203 -8.95 9.55 7.74
N LEU A 204 -10.08 10.21 7.57
CA LEU A 204 -11.34 9.58 7.16
C LEU A 204 -11.24 9.03 5.75
N TYR A 205 -10.62 9.76 4.83
CA TYR A 205 -10.36 9.31 3.46
C TYR A 205 -9.56 8.00 3.43
N PHE A 206 -8.36 7.97 4.05
CA PHE A 206 -7.51 6.77 4.05
C PHE A 206 -8.17 5.60 4.79
N SER A 207 -8.90 5.88 5.87
CA SER A 207 -9.65 4.87 6.61
C SER A 207 -10.79 4.28 5.78
N SER A 208 -11.47 5.10 4.97
CA SER A 208 -12.52 4.65 4.05
C SER A 208 -11.95 3.74 2.95
N VAL A 209 -10.83 4.15 2.32
CA VAL A 209 -10.10 3.32 1.34
C VAL A 209 -9.72 1.97 1.96
N ALA A 210 -9.15 1.97 3.17
CA ALA A 210 -8.73 0.75 3.85
C ALA A 210 -9.91 -0.17 4.21
N LEU A 211 -10.99 0.40 4.75
CA LEU A 211 -12.20 -0.35 5.14
C LEU A 211 -12.85 -1.01 3.93
N VAL A 212 -13.03 -0.26 2.85
CA VAL A 212 -13.57 -0.78 1.58
C VAL A 212 -12.63 -1.84 1.02
N GLY A 213 -11.32 -1.63 1.09
CA GLY A 213 -10.35 -2.60 0.63
C GLY A 213 -10.41 -3.93 1.40
N VAL A 214 -10.60 -3.88 2.72
CA VAL A 214 -10.82 -5.08 3.55
C VAL A 214 -12.15 -5.75 3.18
N ALA A 215 -13.23 -4.99 3.06
CA ALA A 215 -14.55 -5.53 2.71
C ALA A 215 -14.57 -6.22 1.34
N LEU A 216 -13.86 -5.66 0.35
CA LEU A 216 -13.81 -6.16 -1.02
C LEU A 216 -12.66 -7.13 -1.30
N SER A 217 -11.77 -7.37 -0.33
CA SER A 217 -10.70 -8.36 -0.45
C SER A 217 -11.23 -9.78 -0.70
N ARG A 218 -12.32 -10.18 -0.05
CA ARG A 218 -12.93 -11.52 -0.22
C ARG A 218 -13.50 -11.73 -1.64
N PRO A 219 -14.36 -10.86 -2.18
CA PRO A 219 -14.80 -10.94 -3.57
C PRO A 219 -13.65 -11.06 -4.58
N TRP A 220 -12.60 -10.25 -4.42
CA TRP A 220 -11.43 -10.31 -5.29
C TRP A 220 -10.65 -11.62 -5.15
N GLY A 221 -10.51 -12.15 -3.93
CA GLY A 221 -9.92 -13.47 -3.70
C GLY A 221 -10.63 -14.57 -4.48
N ILE A 222 -11.98 -14.58 -4.46
CA ILE A 222 -12.79 -15.55 -5.23
C ILE A 222 -12.54 -15.38 -6.75
N MET A 223 -12.42 -14.14 -7.24
CA MET A 223 -12.13 -13.89 -8.65
C MET A 223 -10.74 -14.40 -9.04
N ILE A 224 -9.73 -14.20 -8.19
CA ILE A 224 -8.37 -14.71 -8.41
C ILE A 224 -8.36 -16.23 -8.45
N GLU A 225 -9.02 -16.90 -7.51
CA GLU A 225 -9.12 -18.37 -7.48
C GLU A 225 -9.81 -18.92 -8.74
N ARG A 226 -10.82 -18.22 -9.25
CA ARG A 226 -11.62 -18.70 -10.39
C ARG A 226 -10.99 -18.41 -11.75
N PHE A 227 -10.41 -17.23 -11.93
CA PHE A 227 -9.97 -16.71 -13.24
C PHE A 227 -8.45 -16.53 -13.36
N GLY A 228 -7.71 -16.56 -12.25
CA GLY A 228 -6.28 -16.27 -12.21
C GLY A 228 -5.97 -14.86 -11.71
N CYS A 229 -4.70 -14.59 -11.40
CA CYS A 229 -4.27 -13.30 -10.88
C CYS A 229 -4.23 -12.22 -11.97
N ARG A 230 -3.81 -12.58 -13.19
CA ARG A 230 -3.65 -11.63 -14.29
C ARG A 230 -4.95 -10.92 -14.68
N PRO A 231 -6.10 -11.59 -14.89
CA PRO A 231 -7.35 -10.90 -15.24
C PRO A 231 -7.76 -9.83 -14.24
N VAL A 232 -7.65 -10.16 -12.95
CA VAL A 232 -7.93 -9.23 -11.84
C VAL A 232 -6.96 -8.05 -11.87
N MET A 233 -5.67 -8.32 -12.02
CA MET A 233 -4.63 -7.28 -12.09
C MET A 233 -4.86 -6.31 -13.24
N VAL A 234 -5.20 -6.81 -14.43
CA VAL A 234 -5.47 -6.00 -15.63
C VAL A 234 -6.68 -5.09 -15.41
N VAL A 235 -7.82 -5.65 -14.97
CA VAL A 235 -9.05 -4.87 -14.74
C VAL A 235 -8.81 -3.80 -13.68
N CYS A 236 -8.15 -4.14 -12.58
CA CYS A 236 -7.82 -3.15 -11.56
C CYS A 236 -6.85 -2.09 -12.09
N ALA A 237 -5.81 -2.48 -12.84
CA ALA A 237 -4.83 -1.53 -13.40
C ALA A 237 -5.50 -0.49 -14.30
N PHE A 238 -6.35 -0.93 -15.24
CA PHE A 238 -7.15 -0.02 -16.07
C PHE A 238 -8.08 0.86 -15.23
N GLY A 239 -8.76 0.28 -14.23
CA GLY A 239 -9.62 1.05 -13.33
C GLY A 239 -8.86 2.16 -12.59
N THR A 240 -7.63 1.89 -12.14
CA THR A 240 -6.83 2.88 -11.38
C THR A 240 -6.31 4.04 -12.23
N VAL A 241 -6.45 4.00 -13.56
CA VAL A 241 -6.17 5.16 -14.43
C VAL A 241 -7.12 6.31 -14.12
N LEU A 242 -8.37 6.00 -13.76
CA LEU A 242 -9.37 7.02 -13.44
C LEU A 242 -9.06 7.74 -12.12
N ILE A 243 -8.32 7.12 -11.20
CA ILE A 243 -7.98 7.70 -9.90
C ILE A 243 -7.27 9.06 -10.08
N PRO A 244 -6.07 9.15 -10.67
CA PRO A 244 -5.38 10.43 -10.85
C PRO A 244 -6.18 11.44 -11.68
N LEU A 245 -7.04 10.98 -12.60
CA LEU A 245 -7.92 11.87 -13.37
C LEU A 245 -9.02 12.48 -12.51
N ILE A 246 -9.66 11.69 -11.63
CA ILE A 246 -10.64 12.18 -10.66
C ILE A 246 -9.97 13.19 -9.73
N TRP A 247 -8.73 12.95 -9.32
CA TRP A 247 -7.95 13.85 -8.46
C TRP A 247 -7.63 15.23 -9.09
N CYS A 248 -7.93 15.45 -10.37
CA CYS A 248 -7.86 16.78 -11.00
C CYS A 248 -9.13 17.62 -10.85
N LEU A 249 -10.23 17.04 -10.35
CA LEU A 249 -11.53 17.70 -10.24
C LEU A 249 -11.81 18.39 -8.88
N PRO A 250 -11.38 17.85 -7.72
CA PRO A 250 -11.67 18.44 -6.43
C PRO A 250 -11.11 19.85 -6.29
N THR A 251 -11.94 20.75 -5.78
CA THR A 251 -11.56 22.05 -5.26
C THR A 251 -11.88 22.07 -3.76
N PRO A 252 -11.42 23.08 -2.99
CA PRO A 252 -11.78 23.20 -1.57
C PRO A 252 -13.30 23.17 -1.29
N GLN A 253 -14.13 23.54 -2.27
CA GLN A 253 -15.58 23.53 -2.17
C GLN A 253 -16.22 22.19 -2.58
N THR A 254 -15.50 21.34 -3.33
CA THR A 254 -16.02 20.08 -3.89
C THR A 254 -15.31 18.83 -3.36
N ILE A 255 -14.77 18.90 -2.14
CA ILE A 255 -14.08 17.79 -1.46
C ILE A 255 -14.95 16.52 -1.38
N TRP A 256 -16.28 16.66 -1.40
CA TRP A 256 -17.23 15.54 -1.40
C TRP A 256 -17.05 14.57 -2.59
N ILE A 257 -16.44 15.00 -3.71
CA ILE A 257 -16.08 14.13 -4.85
C ILE A 257 -15.11 13.02 -4.44
N LEU A 258 -14.31 13.24 -3.38
CA LEU A 258 -13.37 12.24 -2.87
C LEU A 258 -14.05 11.11 -2.10
N ILE A 259 -15.32 11.25 -1.70
CA ILE A 259 -16.05 10.18 -1.00
C ILE A 259 -16.28 8.97 -1.94
N PRO A 260 -16.95 9.10 -3.10
CA PRO A 260 -17.09 7.98 -4.02
C PRO A 260 -15.74 7.52 -4.58
N GLU A 261 -14.77 8.43 -4.75
CA GLU A 261 -13.41 8.07 -5.16
C GLU A 261 -12.71 7.17 -4.13
N SER A 262 -12.86 7.43 -2.83
CA SER A 262 -12.25 6.60 -1.78
C SER A 262 -12.77 5.16 -1.81
N ILE A 263 -14.06 4.98 -2.09
CA ILE A 263 -14.69 3.65 -2.24
C ILE A 263 -14.16 2.97 -3.51
N TYR A 264 -14.11 3.71 -4.62
CA TYR A 264 -13.59 3.22 -5.89
C TYR A 264 -12.12 2.80 -5.78
N ALA A 265 -11.28 3.65 -5.19
CA ALA A 265 -9.87 3.39 -4.95
C ALA A 265 -9.69 2.17 -4.03
N GLY A 266 -10.43 2.10 -2.91
CA GLY A 266 -10.39 0.94 -2.00
C GLY A 266 -10.73 -0.37 -2.70
N ALA A 267 -11.76 -0.36 -3.55
CA ALA A 267 -12.16 -1.53 -4.33
C ALA A 267 -11.06 -2.00 -5.29
N LEU A 268 -10.50 -1.09 -6.09
CA LEU A 268 -9.51 -1.45 -7.11
C LEU A 268 -8.16 -1.85 -6.50
N TRP A 269 -7.69 -1.10 -5.50
CA TRP A 269 -6.42 -1.38 -4.83
C TRP A 269 -6.45 -2.71 -4.10
N ALA A 270 -7.59 -3.12 -3.52
CA ALA A 270 -7.73 -4.44 -2.92
C ALA A 270 -7.49 -5.57 -3.93
N GLY A 271 -8.16 -5.53 -5.09
CA GLY A 271 -7.97 -6.52 -6.15
C GLY A 271 -6.56 -6.50 -6.72
N PHE A 272 -6.03 -5.31 -6.99
CA PHE A 272 -4.68 -5.14 -7.52
C PHE A 272 -3.62 -5.69 -6.56
N ASN A 273 -3.68 -5.32 -5.28
CA ASN A 273 -2.69 -5.76 -4.28
C ASN A 273 -2.73 -7.26 -4.03
N LEU A 274 -3.92 -7.89 -4.05
CA LEU A 274 -4.06 -9.34 -3.95
C LEU A 274 -3.42 -10.05 -5.14
N ALA A 275 -3.67 -9.56 -6.36
CA ALA A 275 -3.04 -10.12 -7.55
C ALA A 275 -1.51 -9.88 -7.54
N LEU A 276 -1.07 -8.66 -7.24
CA LEU A 276 0.34 -8.27 -7.12
C LEU A 276 1.12 -9.19 -6.18
N PHE A 277 0.53 -9.58 -5.05
CA PHE A 277 1.19 -10.48 -4.11
C PHE A 277 1.36 -11.90 -4.66
N ASN A 278 0.38 -12.40 -5.41
CA ASN A 278 0.36 -13.77 -5.91
C ASN A 278 1.10 -13.95 -7.25
N VAL A 279 1.15 -12.94 -8.10
CA VAL A 279 1.76 -13.04 -9.44
C VAL A 279 3.26 -13.40 -9.37
N PRO A 280 4.13 -12.72 -8.59
CA PRO A 280 5.53 -13.12 -8.48
C PRO A 280 5.68 -14.56 -7.97
N LEU A 281 4.81 -15.03 -7.07
CA LEU A 281 4.81 -16.40 -6.56
C LEU A 281 4.49 -17.41 -7.67
N ALA A 282 3.56 -17.09 -8.57
CA ALA A 282 3.15 -17.95 -9.67
C ALA A 282 4.25 -18.15 -10.73
N TYR A 283 5.12 -17.15 -10.93
CA TYR A 283 6.24 -17.20 -11.87
C TYR A 283 7.56 -17.67 -11.25
N SER A 284 7.58 -17.90 -9.93
CA SER A 284 8.80 -18.32 -9.23
C SER A 284 8.85 -19.84 -9.04
N PRO A 285 9.96 -20.51 -9.44
CA PRO A 285 10.21 -21.92 -9.11
C PRO A 285 10.20 -22.16 -7.60
N LYS A 286 9.74 -23.35 -7.16
CA LYS A 286 9.62 -23.68 -5.73
C LYS A 286 10.97 -23.60 -4.99
N GLU A 287 12.05 -24.01 -5.64
CA GLU A 287 13.39 -24.12 -5.05
C GLU A 287 14.11 -22.76 -4.91
N GLY A 288 13.70 -21.73 -5.66
CA GLY A 288 14.35 -20.41 -5.71
C GLY A 288 13.46 -19.22 -5.36
N ARG A 289 12.22 -19.44 -4.93
CA ARG A 289 11.19 -18.39 -4.77
C ARG A 289 11.60 -17.20 -3.92
N ALA A 290 12.38 -17.42 -2.85
CA ALA A 290 12.88 -16.32 -2.01
C ALA A 290 13.76 -15.33 -2.81
N ASN A 291 14.63 -15.83 -3.69
CA ASN A 291 15.51 -15.00 -4.51
C ASN A 291 14.73 -14.20 -5.54
N TYR A 292 13.74 -14.82 -6.20
CA TYR A 292 12.84 -14.16 -7.15
C TYR A 292 12.07 -13.00 -6.49
N LEU A 293 11.45 -13.25 -5.33
CA LEU A 293 10.73 -12.21 -4.59
C LEU A 293 11.64 -11.08 -4.12
N ALA A 294 12.88 -11.39 -3.75
CA ALA A 294 13.83 -10.39 -3.32
C ALA A 294 14.29 -9.52 -4.50
N VAL A 295 14.65 -10.11 -5.65
CA VAL A 295 14.97 -9.35 -6.88
C VAL A 295 13.78 -8.50 -7.30
N PHE A 296 12.57 -9.05 -7.29
CA PHE A 296 11.33 -8.31 -7.57
C PHE A 296 11.22 -7.06 -6.71
N SER A 297 11.29 -7.21 -5.39
CA SER A 297 11.15 -6.11 -4.44
C SER A 297 12.24 -5.04 -4.59
N VAL A 298 13.47 -5.44 -4.94
CA VAL A 298 14.56 -4.49 -5.21
C VAL A 298 14.32 -3.71 -6.48
N VAL A 299 13.97 -4.38 -7.57
CA VAL A 299 13.76 -3.75 -8.88
C VAL A 299 12.56 -2.80 -8.84
N THR A 300 11.44 -3.23 -8.25
CA THR A 300 10.24 -2.37 -8.12
C THR A 300 10.49 -1.22 -7.16
N GLY A 301 11.22 -1.44 -6.06
CA GLY A 301 11.59 -0.39 -5.11
C GLY A 301 12.49 0.68 -5.72
N LEU A 302 13.51 0.28 -6.50
CA LEU A 302 14.38 1.21 -7.22
C LEU A 302 13.62 2.02 -8.27
N SER A 303 12.71 1.36 -8.99
CA SER A 303 11.82 2.03 -9.94
C SER A 303 10.95 3.10 -9.25
N PHE A 304 10.31 2.77 -8.13
CA PHE A 304 9.49 3.70 -7.37
C PHE A 304 10.32 4.87 -6.78
N PHE A 305 11.54 4.59 -6.33
CA PHE A 305 12.48 5.61 -5.86
C PHE A 305 12.88 6.58 -6.97
N ALA A 306 13.30 6.07 -8.13
CA ALA A 306 13.63 6.89 -9.29
C ALA A 306 12.44 7.75 -9.74
N ALA A 307 11.24 7.16 -9.76
CA ALA A 307 10.01 7.88 -10.08
C ALA A 307 9.66 8.97 -9.07
N SER A 308 9.84 8.72 -7.77
CA SER A 308 9.63 9.73 -6.73
C SER A 308 10.58 10.91 -6.89
N ILE A 309 11.84 10.68 -7.26
CA ILE A 309 12.82 11.75 -7.57
C ILE A 309 12.37 12.54 -8.79
N VAL A 310 12.01 11.85 -9.89
CA VAL A 310 11.51 12.49 -11.11
C VAL A 310 10.25 13.31 -10.82
N GLY A 311 9.31 12.77 -10.06
CA GLY A 311 8.12 13.49 -9.61
C GLY A 311 8.46 14.73 -8.77
N GLY A 312 9.44 14.62 -7.86
CA GLY A 312 10.03 15.73 -7.11
C GLY A 312 10.57 16.85 -7.99
N LEU A 313 11.46 16.51 -8.92
CA LEU A 313 12.08 17.46 -9.84
C LEU A 313 11.06 18.11 -10.77
N LEU A 314 10.08 17.34 -11.27
CA LEU A 314 8.98 17.87 -12.07
C LEU A 314 8.12 18.83 -11.26
N ALA A 315 7.80 18.50 -10.01
CA ALA A 315 7.07 19.38 -9.12
C ALA A 315 7.86 20.66 -8.80
N GLU A 316 9.17 20.60 -8.65
CA GLU A 316 9.98 21.79 -8.40
C GLU A 316 10.10 22.66 -9.66
N GLY A 317 10.33 22.06 -10.82
CA GLY A 317 10.44 22.78 -12.10
C GLY A 317 9.13 23.43 -12.56
N LEU A 318 7.98 22.86 -12.16
CA LEU A 318 6.65 23.42 -12.42
C LEU A 318 6.18 24.34 -11.27
N ALA A 319 7.01 24.57 -10.25
CA ALA A 319 6.66 25.48 -9.15
C ALA A 319 6.45 26.91 -9.69
N GLY A 320 5.34 27.53 -9.33
CA GLY A 320 4.96 28.88 -9.80
C GLY A 320 4.20 28.91 -11.14
N SER A 321 4.07 27.80 -11.85
CA SER A 321 3.23 27.72 -13.05
C SER A 321 1.77 27.45 -12.68
N THR A 322 0.94 28.50 -12.66
CA THR A 322 -0.52 28.37 -12.53
C THR A 322 -1.16 28.53 -13.90
N TRP A 323 -1.82 27.49 -14.38
CA TRP A 323 -2.51 27.53 -15.67
C TRP A 323 -4.01 27.66 -15.40
N ASN A 324 -4.62 28.74 -15.87
CA ASN A 324 -6.07 28.88 -15.80
C ASN A 324 -6.68 28.20 -17.02
N VAL A 325 -7.23 27.00 -16.83
CA VAL A 325 -7.94 26.28 -17.90
C VAL A 325 -9.34 25.96 -17.38
N LEU A 326 -10.37 26.30 -18.17
CA LEU A 326 -11.79 26.01 -17.88
C LEU A 326 -12.30 26.59 -16.54
N GLY A 327 -11.82 27.78 -16.14
CA GLY A 327 -12.28 28.45 -14.91
C GLY A 327 -11.75 27.85 -13.60
N GLY A 328 -10.86 26.85 -13.67
CA GLY A 328 -10.12 26.31 -12.53
C GLY A 328 -8.63 26.63 -12.62
N THR A 329 -7.98 26.85 -11.48
CA THR A 329 -6.53 26.98 -11.38
C THR A 329 -5.91 25.58 -11.44
N LEU A 330 -5.35 25.19 -12.59
CA LEU A 330 -4.50 24.00 -12.64
C LEU A 330 -3.22 24.28 -11.85
N VAL A 331 -3.21 23.74 -10.63
CA VAL A 331 -2.01 23.66 -9.81
C VAL A 331 -1.05 22.62 -10.40
N ASN A 332 0.24 22.87 -10.27
CA ASN A 332 1.37 22.01 -10.60
C ASN A 332 1.14 20.50 -10.38
N TYR A 333 0.55 20.09 -9.24
CA TYR A 333 0.33 18.66 -8.94
C TYR A 333 -0.62 17.95 -9.91
N HIS A 334 -1.53 18.66 -10.58
CA HIS A 334 -2.41 18.06 -11.60
C HIS A 334 -1.62 17.55 -12.80
N VAL A 335 -0.53 18.22 -13.19
CA VAL A 335 0.34 17.76 -14.27
C VAL A 335 0.98 16.41 -13.91
N LEU A 336 1.42 16.25 -12.66
CA LEU A 336 1.97 14.99 -12.16
C LEU A 336 0.91 13.89 -12.14
N PHE A 337 -0.34 14.22 -11.80
CA PHE A 337 -1.45 13.27 -11.85
C PHE A 337 -1.75 12.84 -13.29
N LEU A 338 -1.78 13.77 -14.25
CA LEU A 338 -1.97 13.45 -15.67
C LEU A 338 -0.82 12.59 -16.23
N ILE A 339 0.43 12.91 -15.88
CA ILE A 339 1.60 12.09 -16.25
C ILE A 339 1.47 10.69 -15.66
N SER A 340 1.10 10.59 -14.37
CA SER A 340 0.85 9.29 -13.73
C SER A 340 -0.28 8.53 -14.43
N ALA A 341 -1.38 9.20 -14.81
CA ALA A 341 -2.49 8.58 -15.54
C ALA A 341 -2.04 8.02 -16.89
N ALA A 342 -1.29 8.80 -17.67
CA ALA A 342 -0.75 8.36 -18.95
C ALA A 342 0.20 7.17 -18.81
N LEU A 343 1.11 7.21 -17.83
CA LEU A 343 2.02 6.10 -17.56
C LEU A 343 1.29 4.85 -17.05
N ARG A 344 0.21 5.01 -16.27
CA ARG A 344 -0.65 3.90 -15.83
C ARG A 344 -1.39 3.26 -16.99
N ILE A 345 -1.83 4.04 -18.00
CA ILE A 345 -2.42 3.49 -19.23
C ILE A 345 -1.41 2.59 -19.94
N ILE A 346 -0.18 3.09 -20.13
CA ILE A 346 0.91 2.31 -20.76
C ILE A 346 1.15 1.02 -19.96
N ALA A 347 1.29 1.13 -18.64
CA ALA A 347 1.50 -0.03 -17.77
C ALA A 347 0.32 -1.03 -17.81
N ALA A 348 -0.93 -0.55 -17.87
CA ALA A 348 -2.13 -1.38 -17.99
C ALA A 348 -2.15 -2.18 -19.30
N PHE A 349 -1.76 -1.56 -20.42
CA PHE A 349 -1.57 -2.28 -21.69
C PHE A 349 -0.42 -3.29 -21.61
N LEU A 350 0.68 -2.96 -20.94
CA LEU A 350 1.78 -3.90 -20.75
C LEU A 350 1.37 -5.13 -19.93
N PHE A 351 0.46 -5.00 -18.95
CA PHE A 351 -0.07 -6.16 -18.22
C PHE A 351 -0.83 -7.16 -19.11
N LEU A 352 -1.36 -6.72 -20.26
CA LEU A 352 -1.95 -7.62 -21.24
C LEU A 352 -0.90 -8.51 -21.94
N THR A 353 0.37 -8.13 -21.94
CA THR A 353 1.44 -8.92 -22.58
C THR A 353 1.95 -10.06 -21.70
N VAL A 354 1.78 -9.95 -20.38
CA VAL A 354 2.13 -10.98 -19.40
C VAL A 354 1.18 -12.17 -19.57
N ARG A 355 1.64 -13.42 -19.46
CA ARG A 355 0.78 -14.63 -19.64
C ARG A 355 0.90 -15.57 -18.44
N GLU A 356 -0.16 -15.65 -17.64
CA GLU A 356 -0.18 -16.56 -16.49
C GLU A 356 -0.54 -17.98 -16.94
N PRO A 357 0.21 -19.03 -16.54
CA PRO A 357 0.01 -20.40 -17.05
C PRO A 357 -1.37 -21.03 -16.80
N LYS A 358 -2.19 -20.46 -15.90
CA LYS A 358 -3.48 -21.03 -15.45
C LYS A 358 -4.67 -20.08 -15.56
N GLU A 359 -4.56 -18.98 -16.30
CA GLU A 359 -5.64 -18.00 -16.38
C GLU A 359 -6.79 -18.42 -17.32
N LYS A 360 -8.00 -17.93 -17.03
CA LYS A 360 -9.19 -18.11 -17.89
C LYS A 360 -9.52 -16.88 -18.75
N GLY A 361 -8.63 -15.88 -18.78
CA GLY A 361 -8.76 -14.67 -19.59
C GLY A 361 -9.55 -13.53 -18.94
N VAL A 362 -9.37 -12.31 -19.48
CA VAL A 362 -9.95 -11.06 -18.96
C VAL A 362 -11.45 -10.93 -19.28
N ILE A 363 -11.82 -11.21 -20.53
CA ILE A 363 -13.20 -11.04 -21.03
C ILE A 363 -14.20 -11.92 -20.27
N PRO A 364 -13.93 -13.23 -20.04
CA PRO A 364 -14.86 -14.08 -19.29
C PRO A 364 -15.06 -13.63 -17.84
N MET A 365 -14.02 -13.04 -17.22
CA MET A 365 -14.13 -12.48 -15.88
C MET A 365 -15.04 -11.24 -15.87
N MET A 366 -14.86 -10.33 -16.83
CA MET A 366 -15.69 -9.13 -16.94
C MET A 366 -17.16 -9.47 -17.20
N GLN A 367 -17.44 -10.43 -18.08
CA GLN A 367 -18.80 -10.92 -18.32
C GLN A 367 -19.41 -11.50 -17.05
N PHE A 368 -18.67 -12.35 -16.32
CA PHE A 368 -19.13 -12.90 -15.05
C PHE A 368 -19.42 -11.82 -14.00
N MET A 369 -18.57 -10.80 -13.89
CA MET A 369 -18.79 -9.67 -12.98
C MET A 369 -20.04 -8.87 -13.38
N GLY A 370 -20.22 -8.59 -14.67
CA GLY A 370 -21.40 -7.92 -15.20
C GLY A 370 -22.68 -8.69 -14.92
N ASP A 371 -22.70 -9.98 -15.21
CA ASP A 371 -23.84 -10.86 -14.95
C ASP A 371 -24.16 -10.97 -13.46
N ALA A 372 -23.14 -11.06 -12.59
CA ALA A 372 -23.33 -11.12 -11.15
C ALA A 372 -23.91 -9.81 -10.59
N LEU A 373 -23.47 -8.65 -11.10
CA LEU A 373 -24.02 -7.35 -10.75
C LEU A 373 -25.47 -7.21 -11.22
N LEU A 374 -25.75 -7.53 -12.48
CA LEU A 374 -27.10 -7.48 -13.04
C LEU A 374 -28.06 -8.41 -12.29
N ARG A 375 -27.64 -9.63 -11.95
CA ARG A 375 -28.45 -10.56 -11.15
C ARG A 375 -28.73 -10.02 -9.75
N ARG A 376 -27.73 -9.41 -9.09
CA ARG A 376 -27.93 -8.79 -7.77
C ARG A 376 -28.85 -7.57 -7.81
N MET A 377 -28.76 -6.75 -8.86
CA MET A 377 -29.67 -5.63 -9.07
C MET A 377 -31.10 -6.12 -9.39
N ALA A 378 -31.23 -7.18 -10.20
CA ALA A 378 -32.50 -7.80 -10.53
C ALA A 378 -33.15 -8.49 -9.32
N SER A 379 -32.38 -9.18 -8.47
CA SER A 379 -32.86 -9.75 -7.21
C SER A 379 -33.11 -8.70 -6.13
N GLY A 380 -32.45 -7.55 -6.20
CA GLY A 380 -32.70 -6.39 -5.31
C GLY A 380 -34.10 -5.80 -5.46
N ARG A 381 -34.78 -6.02 -6.60
CA ARG A 381 -36.22 -5.72 -6.76
C ARG A 381 -37.14 -6.61 -5.93
N GLN A 382 -36.66 -7.74 -5.38
CA GLN A 382 -37.46 -8.55 -4.45
C GLN A 382 -37.46 -8.01 -3.01
N PHE A 383 -36.72 -6.93 -2.71
CA PHE A 383 -36.70 -6.29 -1.38
C PHE A 383 -37.68 -5.10 -1.21
N LEU A 384 -38.47 -4.75 -2.24
CA LEU A 384 -39.52 -3.72 -2.15
C LEU A 384 -40.88 -4.30 -2.57
N PRO A 385 -41.63 -4.94 -1.65
CA PRO A 385 -42.98 -5.45 -1.96
C PRO A 385 -44.06 -4.36 -2.11
N TRP A 386 -43.75 -3.08 -1.87
CA TRP A 386 -44.77 -2.05 -1.59
C TRP A 386 -45.14 -1.12 -2.74
N ILE A 387 -44.72 -1.41 -3.98
CA ILE A 387 -45.20 -0.64 -5.14
C ILE A 387 -45.80 -1.62 -6.15
N SER A 388 -46.95 -2.18 -5.78
CA SER A 388 -47.96 -2.67 -6.72
C SER A 388 -49.15 -1.72 -6.58
N PRO A 389 -49.63 -1.04 -7.65
CA PRO A 389 -50.88 -0.29 -7.55
C PRO A 389 -52.02 -1.25 -7.21
N PRO A 390 -53.00 -0.86 -6.37
CA PRO A 390 -54.09 -1.74 -5.99
C PRO A 390 -54.85 -2.16 -7.26
N ALA A 391 -55.00 -3.47 -7.43
CA ALA A 391 -55.89 -4.04 -8.42
C ALA A 391 -57.28 -3.43 -8.23
N GLY A 392 -57.77 -2.75 -9.26
CA GLY A 392 -59.07 -2.11 -9.24
C GLY A 392 -60.17 -3.12 -8.86
N GLU A 393 -60.93 -2.75 -7.85
CA GLU A 393 -62.21 -3.34 -7.50
C GLU A 393 -63.18 -3.19 -8.68
N GLY A 394 -63.39 -4.27 -9.42
CA GLY A 394 -64.56 -4.44 -10.28
C GLY A 394 -65.64 -5.18 -9.50
N LYS A 395 -66.55 -4.43 -8.86
CA LYS A 395 -67.80 -4.94 -8.30
C LYS A 395 -68.67 -5.56 -9.41
N ARG A 396 -69.27 -6.72 -9.10
CA ARG A 396 -70.68 -6.96 -9.38
C ARG A 396 -71.47 -6.61 -8.13
#